data_AF-A0A8I0BQC7-F1
#
_entry.id   AF-A0A8I0BQC7-F1
#
_cell.length_a   1.000
_cell.length_b   1.000
_cell.length_c   1.000
_cell.angle_alpha   90.00
_cell.angle_beta   90.00
_cell.angle_gamma   90.00
#
_symmetry.space_group_name_H-M   'P 1'
#
loop_
_entity.id
_entity.type
_entity.pdbx_description
1 polymer ?
#
loop_
_entity_poly.entity_id
_entity_poly.type
_entity_poly.pdbx_seq_one_letter_code
_entity_poly.pdbx_strand_id
1 'polypeptide(L)'
;MAVENCLDELPITTLKGVGSKVAEKLGRLGIVSVGDILFHLPFRYEDRSEVVSIGALKPGDSCLFEGQVELAEVVFRGRRSMLVRLSDGTGFITLRFFHFSNSQKQAMKRGQWMRCFGDIKAYNKAGGAEVVHPEYSFISEQQRGQIDEGLLAVYPVTEGLNQTSFRKLIKQVFVMLQQGAHVCECLPQHALKKGQYLPLLDSLQELHYPQSMPPSDVSHIPAFQRLIFEELLANHLSLSLIKKGVKKQTAPSFNTEGTVLLQFLKTLEFDLTGAQQRVVEEITSDLRKASPMQRLLQGDVGSGKTVVAACAALTAIEAGYQVALMAPTELLAEQHYKNFQEWLSGLDIHVTCLLGRHKGKVYTAITGDIQLGKTNMIIGTQSLFQEKVSFAKLGLIIIDEQHRFGVQQRLALRGKGVNNDTCPHQLVMTATPIPRTLAMLGYADLDLSTIDELPPGRTPVTTTVLPVSKREKIIQRISQGVADGRQVYWVCTLIEESEVLQCQAAEVAAELLTECLPELNIGLVHGRMKAEEKQAVMDQFK
;
A
#
# COMPACT_ATOMS: atom_id res chain seq x y z
N MET A 1 21.53 18.00 31.43
CA MET A 1 22.54 18.66 30.57
C MET A 1 22.98 17.72 29.45
N ALA A 2 22.06 17.32 28.56
CA ALA A 2 22.32 16.32 27.52
C ALA A 2 21.64 16.64 26.17
N VAL A 3 21.20 17.90 25.97
CA VAL A 3 20.41 18.30 24.79
C VAL A 3 21.29 18.93 23.70
N GLU A 4 22.49 19.43 24.03
CA GLU A 4 23.30 20.23 23.07
C GLU A 4 23.93 19.42 21.92
N ASN A 5 23.87 18.09 21.94
CA ASN A 5 24.56 17.22 20.97
C ASN A 5 23.65 16.18 20.27
N CYS A 6 22.32 16.29 20.42
CA CYS A 6 21.38 15.41 19.71
C CYS A 6 21.13 15.91 18.28
N LEU A 7 21.27 15.03 17.29
CA LEU A 7 21.12 15.39 15.88
C LEU A 7 19.67 15.36 15.38
N ASP A 8 18.77 14.68 16.10
CA ASP A 8 17.42 14.36 15.64
C ASP A 8 16.56 15.60 15.36
N GLU A 9 16.75 16.67 16.14
CA GLU A 9 16.02 17.94 16.00
C GLU A 9 16.87 19.07 15.41
N LEU A 10 18.15 18.83 15.17
CA LEU A 10 19.07 19.85 14.67
C LEU A 10 18.72 20.18 13.21
N PRO A 11 18.46 21.44 12.82
CA PRO A 11 18.04 21.76 11.44
C PRO A 11 19.09 21.36 10.40
N ILE A 12 18.64 20.79 9.27
CA ILE A 12 19.55 20.33 8.19
C ILE A 12 20.43 21.44 7.60
N THR A 13 19.99 22.70 7.71
CA THR A 13 20.74 23.92 7.32
C THR A 13 22.03 24.13 8.11
N THR A 14 22.23 23.39 9.20
CA THR A 14 23.47 23.40 9.98
C THR A 14 24.63 22.77 9.21
N LEU A 15 24.35 21.86 8.26
CA LEU A 15 25.38 21.23 7.44
C LEU A 15 25.95 22.19 6.41
N LYS A 16 27.28 22.14 6.24
CA LYS A 16 27.96 22.99 5.27
C LYS A 16 27.54 22.60 3.85
N GLY A 17 27.12 23.60 3.08
CA GLY A 17 26.60 23.42 1.72
C GLY A 17 25.07 23.33 1.65
N VAL A 18 24.36 23.33 2.79
CA VAL A 18 22.89 23.34 2.84
C VAL A 18 22.38 24.77 3.02
N GLY A 19 22.31 25.53 1.92
CA GLY A 19 21.59 26.80 1.88
C GLY A 19 20.07 26.60 1.77
N SER A 20 19.30 27.70 1.80
CA SER A 20 17.82 27.68 1.73
C SER A 20 17.26 26.85 0.57
N LYS A 21 17.83 26.99 -0.63
CA LYS A 21 17.43 26.22 -1.83
C LYS A 21 17.72 24.72 -1.72
N VAL A 22 18.79 24.34 -1.03
CA VAL A 22 19.15 22.92 -0.84
C VAL A 22 18.26 22.32 0.24
N ALA A 23 18.01 23.07 1.32
CA ALA A 23 17.08 22.67 2.38
C ALA A 23 15.66 22.43 1.83
N GLU A 24 15.14 23.30 0.95
CA GLU A 24 13.83 23.09 0.31
C GLU A 24 13.77 21.77 -0.47
N LYS A 25 14.85 21.45 -1.21
CA LYS A 25 14.93 20.20 -1.99
C LYS A 25 15.03 18.97 -1.10
N LEU A 26 15.77 19.04 0.01
CA LEU A 26 15.84 17.99 1.02
C LEU A 26 14.48 17.82 1.73
N GLY A 27 13.77 18.91 1.98
CA GLY A 27 12.41 18.87 2.53
C GLY A 27 11.40 18.14 1.64
N ARG A 28 11.56 18.18 0.31
CA ARG A 28 10.74 17.36 -0.62
C ARG A 28 10.98 15.86 -0.47
N LEU A 29 12.12 15.46 0.10
CA LEU A 29 12.43 14.08 0.48
C LEU A 29 12.04 13.75 1.93
N GLY A 30 11.42 14.69 2.64
CA GLY A 30 11.10 14.54 4.07
C GLY A 30 12.28 14.76 5.01
N ILE A 31 13.43 15.24 4.51
CA ILE A 31 14.64 15.46 5.30
C ILE A 31 14.66 16.91 5.78
N VAL A 32 14.38 17.14 7.06
CA VAL A 32 14.31 18.48 7.67
C VAL A 32 15.35 18.68 8.78
N SER A 33 15.78 17.61 9.45
CA SER A 33 16.82 17.62 10.47
C SER A 33 18.12 16.93 10.01
N VAL A 34 19.19 17.10 10.77
CA VAL A 34 20.47 16.40 10.58
C VAL A 34 20.33 14.92 10.88
N GLY A 35 19.46 14.52 11.81
CA GLY A 35 19.15 13.10 12.06
C GLY A 35 18.44 12.43 10.88
N ASP A 36 17.49 13.12 10.25
CA ASP A 36 16.68 12.56 9.15
C ASP A 36 17.53 12.03 7.99
N ILE A 37 18.65 12.68 7.68
CA ILE A 37 19.50 12.28 6.55
C ILE A 37 20.13 10.90 6.74
N LEU A 38 20.29 10.44 7.99
CA LEU A 38 20.78 9.10 8.31
C LEU A 38 19.72 8.02 8.03
N PHE A 39 18.44 8.38 8.02
CA PHE A 39 17.36 7.45 7.67
C PHE A 39 17.04 7.48 6.16
N HIS A 40 17.69 8.36 5.39
CA HIS A 40 17.67 8.33 3.93
C HIS A 40 18.64 7.28 3.40
N LEU A 41 18.24 6.02 3.54
CA LEU A 41 19.08 4.86 3.25
C LEU A 41 19.41 4.72 1.75
N PRO A 42 20.59 4.15 1.42
CA PRO A 42 20.90 3.82 0.04
C PRO A 42 20.04 2.68 -0.48
N PHE A 43 19.72 2.70 -1.78
CA PHE A 43 18.95 1.63 -2.44
C PHE A 43 19.82 0.63 -3.20
N ARG A 44 21.11 0.97 -3.43
CA ARG A 44 22.13 0.09 -3.99
C ARG A 44 23.52 0.60 -3.61
N TYR A 45 24.53 -0.20 -3.92
CA TYR A 45 25.93 0.17 -3.75
C TYR A 45 26.69 -0.08 -5.05
N GLU A 46 27.73 0.70 -5.26
CA GLU A 46 28.61 0.64 -6.43
C GLU A 46 30.01 0.35 -5.94
N ASP A 47 30.59 -0.75 -6.41
CA ASP A 47 31.97 -1.06 -6.12
C ASP A 47 32.88 -0.27 -7.08
N ARG A 48 33.62 0.68 -6.51
CA ARG A 48 34.64 1.48 -7.21
C ARG A 48 36.03 1.24 -6.65
N SER A 49 36.21 0.18 -5.86
CA SER A 49 37.45 -0.12 -5.15
C SER A 49 38.62 -0.50 -6.07
N GLU A 50 38.34 -0.94 -7.30
CA GLU A 50 39.35 -1.37 -8.26
C GLU A 50 39.09 -0.79 -9.65
N VAL A 51 40.18 -0.38 -10.33
CA VAL A 51 40.15 0.01 -11.74
C VAL A 51 40.34 -1.24 -12.60
N VAL A 52 39.32 -1.59 -13.38
CA VAL A 52 39.35 -2.71 -14.31
C VAL A 52 39.97 -2.26 -15.64
N SER A 53 40.95 -3.01 -16.14
CA SER A 53 41.54 -2.77 -17.46
C SER A 53 40.49 -2.93 -18.56
N ILE A 54 40.52 -2.06 -19.58
CA ILE A 54 39.51 -2.03 -20.64
C ILE A 54 39.38 -3.37 -21.37
N GLY A 55 40.50 -4.07 -21.59
CA GLY A 55 40.50 -5.40 -22.24
C GLY A 55 39.84 -6.52 -21.42
N ALA A 56 39.64 -6.32 -20.11
CA ALA A 56 39.03 -7.30 -19.22
C ALA A 56 37.55 -7.00 -18.92
N LEU A 57 36.99 -5.91 -19.48
CA LEU A 57 35.60 -5.53 -19.26
C LEU A 57 34.65 -6.58 -19.85
N LYS A 58 33.64 -6.95 -19.07
CA LYS A 58 32.61 -7.93 -19.46
C LYS A 58 31.25 -7.25 -19.63
N PRO A 59 30.54 -7.51 -20.74
CA PRO A 59 29.17 -7.03 -20.89
C PRO A 59 28.27 -7.55 -19.76
N GLY A 60 27.48 -6.66 -19.17
CA GLY A 60 26.60 -6.95 -18.04
C GLY A 60 27.13 -6.44 -16.69
N ASP A 61 28.43 -6.17 -16.57
CA ASP A 61 29.03 -5.65 -15.34
C ASP A 61 29.01 -4.11 -15.34
N SER A 62 29.00 -3.51 -14.14
CA SER A 62 29.26 -2.08 -13.94
C SER A 62 30.66 -1.95 -13.33
N CYS A 63 31.58 -1.29 -14.04
CA CYS A 63 32.99 -1.25 -13.62
C CYS A 63 33.53 0.18 -13.61
N LEU A 64 34.50 0.43 -12.73
CA LEU A 64 35.39 1.58 -12.82
C LEU A 64 36.53 1.25 -13.79
N PHE A 65 36.76 2.10 -14.78
CA PHE A 65 37.85 1.92 -15.75
C PHE A 65 38.47 3.27 -16.11
N GLU A 66 39.70 3.23 -16.60
CA GLU A 66 40.44 4.42 -17.02
C GLU A 66 40.93 4.25 -18.46
N GLY A 67 40.95 5.34 -19.22
CA GLY A 67 41.48 5.30 -20.57
C GLY A 67 41.80 6.68 -21.12
N GLN A 68 42.70 6.70 -22.08
CA GLN A 68 43.05 7.87 -22.85
C GLN A 68 42.10 7.99 -24.05
N VAL A 69 41.61 9.20 -24.30
CA VAL A 69 40.80 9.51 -25.48
C VAL A 69 41.65 9.35 -26.74
N GLU A 70 41.28 8.40 -27.59
CA GLU A 70 41.88 8.21 -28.92
C GLU A 70 41.12 8.98 -29.99
N LEU A 71 39.79 8.96 -29.89
CA LEU A 71 38.89 9.58 -30.85
C LEU A 71 37.66 10.14 -30.15
N ALA A 72 37.25 11.34 -30.52
CA ALA A 72 35.98 11.93 -30.11
C ALA A 72 35.29 12.53 -31.34
N GLU A 73 34.16 11.96 -31.75
CA GLU A 73 33.44 12.38 -32.94
C GLU A 73 31.93 12.48 -32.69
N VAL A 74 31.25 13.31 -33.48
CA VAL A 74 29.79 13.43 -33.44
C VAL A 74 29.25 12.71 -34.66
N VAL A 75 28.42 11.70 -34.42
CA VAL A 75 27.82 10.87 -35.47
C VAL A 75 26.31 11.12 -35.54
N PHE A 76 25.78 11.04 -36.77
CA PHE A 76 24.36 11.07 -37.06
C PHE A 76 23.95 9.75 -37.70
N ARG A 77 23.70 8.73 -36.87
CA ARG A 77 23.12 7.44 -37.29
C ARG A 77 21.78 7.26 -36.57
N GLY A 78 20.72 7.81 -37.18
CA GLY A 78 19.40 7.92 -36.57
C GLY A 78 19.28 9.13 -35.64
N ARG A 79 19.85 9.06 -34.43
CA ARG A 79 19.88 10.16 -33.46
C ARG A 79 21.30 10.72 -33.32
N ARG A 80 21.42 12.05 -33.23
CA ARG A 80 22.69 12.74 -32.94
C ARG A 80 23.30 12.16 -31.66
N SER A 81 24.54 11.70 -31.74
CA SER A 81 25.29 11.23 -30.57
C SER A 81 26.77 11.55 -30.71
N MET A 82 27.45 11.73 -29.58
CA MET A 82 28.90 11.86 -29.51
C MET A 82 29.49 10.53 -29.08
N LEU A 83 30.43 10.01 -29.86
CA LEU A 83 31.19 8.80 -29.56
C LEU A 83 32.59 9.20 -29.12
N VAL A 84 33.03 8.65 -27.99
CA VAL A 84 34.38 8.84 -27.46
C VAL A 84 35.01 7.48 -27.27
N ARG A 85 36.06 7.18 -28.03
CA ARG A 85 36.80 5.92 -27.92
C ARG A 85 37.94 6.10 -26.93
N LEU A 86 37.94 5.30 -25.88
CA LEU A 86 39.02 5.24 -24.91
C LEU A 86 39.88 4.00 -25.14
N SER A 87 41.17 4.13 -24.83
CA SER A 87 42.16 3.05 -24.82
C SER A 87 43.05 3.16 -23.60
N ASP A 88 43.38 2.03 -22.97
CA ASP A 88 44.37 1.95 -21.88
C ASP A 88 45.61 1.13 -22.30
N GLY A 89 45.68 0.73 -23.57
CA GLY A 89 46.70 -0.18 -24.12
C GLY A 89 46.33 -1.66 -24.07
N THR A 90 45.31 -2.06 -23.31
CA THR A 90 44.82 -3.45 -23.21
C THR A 90 43.61 -3.72 -24.10
N GLY A 91 42.83 -2.68 -24.40
CA GLY A 91 41.65 -2.79 -25.25
C GLY A 91 41.06 -1.43 -25.61
N PHE A 92 39.87 -1.45 -26.22
CA PHE A 92 39.13 -0.24 -26.55
C PHE A 92 37.70 -0.31 -26.05
N ILE A 93 37.19 0.81 -25.57
CA ILE A 93 35.78 0.98 -25.21
C ILE A 93 35.23 2.24 -25.83
N THR A 94 33.96 2.18 -26.26
CA THR A 94 33.26 3.33 -26.82
C THR A 94 32.29 3.91 -25.80
N LEU A 95 32.45 5.17 -25.44
CA LEU A 95 31.48 5.93 -24.67
C LEU A 95 30.51 6.62 -25.62
N ARG A 96 29.21 6.52 -25.35
CA ARG A 96 28.16 7.16 -26.15
C ARG A 96 27.37 8.17 -25.33
N PHE A 97 27.30 9.40 -25.83
CA PHE A 97 26.51 10.48 -25.23
C PHE A 97 25.43 10.95 -26.23
N PHE A 98 24.15 10.82 -25.86
CA PHE A 98 23.02 11.39 -26.61
C PHE A 98 22.76 12.86 -26.25
N HIS A 99 23.12 13.25 -25.03
CA HIS A 99 23.06 14.61 -24.53
C HIS A 99 24.46 15.08 -24.14
N PHE A 100 25.00 16.07 -24.84
CA PHE A 100 26.34 16.61 -24.58
C PHE A 100 26.41 18.10 -24.92
N SER A 101 27.28 18.84 -24.22
CA SER A 101 27.57 20.25 -24.47
C SER A 101 28.84 20.43 -25.32
N ASN A 102 28.98 21.61 -25.94
CA ASN A 102 30.21 21.94 -26.68
C ASN A 102 31.45 21.96 -25.79
N SER A 103 31.30 22.33 -24.51
CA SER A 103 32.40 22.29 -23.53
C SER A 103 32.87 20.86 -23.27
N GLN A 104 31.95 19.90 -23.12
CA GLN A 104 32.30 18.48 -22.97
C GLN A 104 33.06 17.97 -24.20
N LYS A 105 32.62 18.36 -25.41
CA LYS A 105 33.30 18.00 -26.66
C LYS A 105 34.74 18.53 -26.71
N GLN A 106 34.96 19.77 -26.29
CA GLN A 106 36.30 20.37 -26.28
C GLN A 106 37.21 19.77 -25.20
N ALA A 107 36.65 19.39 -24.05
CA ALA A 107 37.40 18.78 -22.96
C ALA A 107 37.83 17.33 -23.28
N MET A 108 36.98 16.55 -23.98
CA MET A 108 37.28 15.19 -24.43
C MET A 108 38.12 15.17 -25.72
N LYS A 109 39.26 15.87 -25.71
CA LYS A 109 40.21 15.90 -26.83
C LYS A 109 41.14 14.68 -26.81
N ARG A 110 41.67 14.32 -27.98
CA ARG A 110 42.66 13.24 -28.10
C ARG A 110 43.82 13.45 -27.13
N GLY A 111 44.22 12.38 -26.44
CA GLY A 111 45.28 12.39 -25.44
C GLY A 111 44.80 12.69 -24.01
N GLN A 112 43.55 13.13 -23.81
CA GLN A 112 43.00 13.38 -22.47
C GLN A 112 42.72 12.04 -21.76
N TRP A 113 43.19 11.90 -20.53
CA TRP A 113 42.83 10.75 -19.68
C TRP A 113 41.50 10.98 -18.97
N MET A 114 40.72 9.92 -18.88
CA MET A 114 39.41 9.90 -18.24
C MET A 114 39.30 8.69 -17.32
N ARG A 115 38.70 8.89 -16.15
CA ARG A 115 38.18 7.83 -15.29
C ARG A 115 36.69 7.76 -15.47
N CYS A 116 36.16 6.58 -15.72
CA CYS A 116 34.76 6.36 -16.05
C CYS A 116 34.17 5.23 -15.20
N PHE A 117 32.91 5.37 -14.84
CA PHE A 117 32.10 4.32 -14.23
C PHE A 117 30.79 4.18 -15.00
N GLY A 118 30.39 2.95 -15.31
CA GLY A 118 29.10 2.69 -15.92
C GLY A 118 28.92 1.26 -16.40
N ASP A 119 27.71 0.97 -16.87
CA ASP A 119 27.30 -0.36 -17.30
C ASP A 119 27.89 -0.72 -18.66
N ILE A 120 28.64 -1.83 -18.69
CA ILE A 120 29.28 -2.32 -19.90
C ILE A 120 28.25 -3.04 -20.77
N LYS A 121 28.07 -2.58 -22.00
CA LYS A 121 27.18 -3.18 -23.01
C LYS A 121 27.98 -3.71 -24.19
N ALA A 122 27.43 -4.72 -24.86
CA ALA A 122 27.98 -5.16 -26.14
C ALA A 122 27.60 -4.15 -27.23
N TYR A 123 28.60 -3.51 -27.83
CA TYR A 123 28.45 -2.53 -28.92
C TYR A 123 27.98 -3.17 -30.22
N ASN A 124 28.50 -4.35 -30.55
CA ASN A 124 28.17 -5.07 -31.76
C ASN A 124 28.36 -6.58 -31.60
N LYS A 125 27.83 -7.37 -32.55
CA LYS A 125 28.03 -8.84 -32.61
C LYS A 125 29.51 -9.25 -32.78
N ALA A 126 30.40 -8.30 -33.04
CA ALA A 126 31.83 -8.52 -33.23
C ALA A 126 32.68 -8.26 -31.96
N GLY A 127 32.05 -8.04 -30.80
CA GLY A 127 32.74 -8.05 -29.49
C GLY A 127 33.26 -6.71 -28.98
N GLY A 128 32.83 -5.57 -29.51
CA GLY A 128 33.17 -4.25 -28.94
C GLY A 128 32.39 -3.96 -27.65
N ALA A 129 33.01 -3.27 -26.69
CA ALA A 129 32.34 -2.78 -25.48
C ALA A 129 31.88 -1.31 -25.64
N GLU A 130 30.70 -1.00 -25.11
CA GLU A 130 30.13 0.33 -25.09
C GLU A 130 29.54 0.69 -23.73
N VAL A 131 29.67 1.96 -23.33
CA VAL A 131 28.99 2.53 -22.17
C VAL A 131 28.20 3.76 -22.61
N VAL A 132 26.91 3.76 -22.31
CA VAL A 132 26.01 4.87 -22.64
C VAL A 132 25.91 5.79 -21.43
N HIS A 133 26.27 7.07 -21.59
CA HIS A 133 26.26 8.06 -20.51
C HIS A 133 26.97 7.61 -19.23
N PRO A 134 28.28 7.26 -19.28
CA PRO A 134 29.05 6.96 -18.07
C PRO A 134 29.12 8.18 -17.14
N GLU A 135 29.27 7.92 -15.85
CA GLU A 135 29.87 8.90 -14.95
C GLU A 135 31.35 9.02 -15.28
N TYR A 136 31.88 10.24 -15.35
CA TYR A 136 33.28 10.43 -15.69
C TYR A 136 33.91 11.63 -14.98
N SER A 137 35.23 11.54 -14.79
CA SER A 137 36.09 12.65 -14.40
C SER A 137 37.32 12.70 -15.31
N PHE A 138 37.83 13.91 -15.54
CA PHE A 138 39.10 14.10 -16.22
C PHE A 138 40.23 13.93 -15.22
N ILE A 139 41.19 13.07 -15.55
CA ILE A 139 42.36 12.81 -14.70
C ILE A 139 43.64 13.14 -15.47
N SER A 140 44.72 13.43 -14.75
CA SER A 140 46.06 13.45 -15.32
C SER A 140 46.62 12.02 -15.38
N GLU A 141 47.65 11.80 -16.19
CA GLU A 141 48.31 10.50 -16.27
C GLU A 141 48.90 10.05 -14.93
N GLN A 142 49.35 11.00 -14.09
CA GLN A 142 49.89 10.73 -12.75
C GLN A 142 48.83 10.25 -11.75
N GLN A 143 47.55 10.54 -12.01
CA GLN A 143 46.42 10.16 -11.17
C GLN A 143 45.86 8.77 -11.52
N ARG A 144 46.38 8.12 -12.56
CA ARG A 144 45.96 6.77 -12.96
C ARG A 144 46.13 5.79 -11.81
N GLY A 145 45.14 4.94 -11.60
CA GLY A 145 45.13 3.95 -10.52
C GLY A 145 45.05 4.52 -9.10
N GLN A 146 45.01 5.84 -8.91
CA GLN A 146 44.80 6.45 -7.59
C GLN A 146 43.31 6.46 -7.24
N ILE A 147 42.85 5.46 -6.50
CA ILE A 147 41.45 5.29 -6.14
C ILE A 147 41.20 5.93 -4.77
N ASP A 148 40.43 7.00 -4.74
CA ASP A 148 40.02 7.68 -3.49
C ASP A 148 38.70 7.10 -2.92
N GLU A 149 37.96 6.34 -3.73
CA GLU A 149 36.60 5.90 -3.45
C GLU A 149 36.52 4.37 -3.47
N GLY A 150 36.12 3.76 -2.35
CA GLY A 150 35.89 2.31 -2.27
C GLY A 150 34.46 1.93 -2.67
N LEU A 151 33.78 1.22 -1.78
CA LEU A 151 32.36 0.92 -1.92
C LEU A 151 31.51 2.16 -1.68
N LEU A 152 30.70 2.55 -2.67
CA LEU A 152 29.90 3.76 -2.62
C LEU A 152 28.41 3.47 -2.56
N ALA A 153 27.76 4.00 -1.51
CA ALA A 153 26.32 4.02 -1.40
C ALA A 153 25.66 4.92 -2.46
N VAL A 154 24.51 4.49 -2.99
CA VAL A 154 23.70 5.22 -3.97
C VAL A 154 22.34 5.51 -3.37
N TYR A 155 21.97 6.79 -3.33
CA TYR A 155 20.80 7.31 -2.64
C TYR A 155 19.69 7.70 -3.60
N PRO A 156 18.41 7.61 -3.20
CA PRO A 156 17.34 8.26 -3.94
C PRO A 156 17.59 9.77 -4.00
N VAL A 157 17.52 10.40 -5.18
CA VAL A 157 17.79 11.84 -5.36
C VAL A 157 16.66 12.53 -6.12
N THR A 158 16.43 13.80 -5.81
CA THR A 158 15.48 14.69 -6.52
C THR A 158 16.21 15.63 -7.47
N GLU A 159 15.47 16.27 -8.38
CA GLU A 159 16.02 17.20 -9.36
C GLU A 159 16.88 18.30 -8.72
N GLY A 160 18.12 18.42 -9.20
CA GLY A 160 19.07 19.41 -8.72
C GLY A 160 19.74 19.05 -7.38
N LEU A 161 19.63 17.81 -6.92
CA LEU A 161 20.56 17.16 -5.99
C LEU A 161 21.28 16.02 -6.73
N ASN A 162 22.50 15.69 -6.30
CA ASN A 162 23.31 14.63 -6.91
C ASN A 162 23.93 13.72 -5.84
N GLN A 163 24.42 12.55 -6.26
CA GLN A 163 25.02 11.54 -5.37
C GLN A 163 26.19 12.11 -4.57
N THR A 164 27.06 12.89 -5.22
CA THR A 164 28.23 13.49 -4.57
C THR A 164 27.85 14.43 -3.43
N SER A 165 26.81 15.25 -3.62
CA SER A 165 26.29 16.13 -2.57
C SER A 165 25.76 15.33 -1.39
N PHE A 166 24.95 14.29 -1.64
CA PHE A 166 24.42 13.43 -0.57
C PHE A 166 25.52 12.74 0.23
N ARG A 167 26.48 12.10 -0.45
CA ARG A 167 27.63 11.44 0.21
C ARG A 167 28.44 12.42 1.07
N LYS A 168 28.62 13.66 0.60
CA LYS A 168 29.30 14.72 1.38
C LYS A 168 28.52 15.13 2.63
N LEU A 169 27.20 15.26 2.54
CA LEU A 169 26.37 15.61 3.69
C LEU A 169 26.36 14.49 4.73
N ILE A 170 26.14 13.24 4.31
CA ILE A 170 26.17 12.07 5.18
C ILE A 170 27.53 11.94 5.86
N LYS A 171 28.64 12.12 5.11
CA LYS A 171 29.99 12.13 5.69
C LYS A 171 30.16 13.20 6.77
N GLN A 172 29.60 14.40 6.58
CA GLN A 172 29.62 15.44 7.62
C GLN A 172 28.88 14.98 8.88
N VAL A 173 27.72 14.34 8.75
CA VAL A 173 26.95 13.83 9.89
C VAL A 173 27.72 12.76 10.66
N PHE A 174 28.33 11.79 9.97
CA PHE A 174 29.17 10.79 10.64
C PHE A 174 30.41 11.38 11.32
N VAL A 175 30.99 12.46 10.79
CA VAL A 175 32.05 13.20 11.47
C VAL A 175 31.54 13.86 12.76
N MET A 176 30.33 14.43 12.74
CA MET A 176 29.71 14.99 13.96
C MET A 176 29.45 13.90 15.00
N LEU A 177 28.98 12.73 14.58
CA LEU A 177 28.79 11.56 15.45
C LEU A 177 30.12 11.11 16.10
N GLN A 178 31.21 11.06 15.33
CA GLN A 178 32.55 10.78 15.86
C GLN A 178 33.06 11.83 16.85
N GLN A 179 32.59 13.08 16.73
CA GLN A 179 32.93 14.18 17.63
C GLN A 179 32.07 14.22 18.91
N GLY A 180 31.20 13.23 19.12
CA GLY A 180 30.37 13.10 20.32
C GLY A 180 28.94 13.61 20.17
N ALA A 181 28.50 13.92 18.94
CA ALA A 181 27.07 14.02 18.66
C ALA A 181 26.41 12.63 18.71
N HIS A 182 25.09 12.58 18.89
CA HIS A 182 24.36 11.31 18.95
C HIS A 182 22.98 11.42 18.31
N VAL A 183 22.41 10.26 17.99
CA VAL A 183 21.01 10.05 17.62
C VAL A 183 20.33 9.27 18.75
N CYS A 184 19.05 9.50 18.98
CA CYS A 184 18.32 8.85 20.06
C CYS A 184 18.16 7.34 19.80
N GLU A 185 18.58 6.51 20.76
CA GLU A 185 18.27 5.08 20.76
C GLU A 185 16.91 4.84 21.45
N CYS A 186 15.88 4.59 20.65
CA CYS A 186 14.53 4.35 21.17
C CYS A 186 14.36 2.95 21.77
N LEU A 187 15.17 1.97 21.33
CA LEU A 187 15.05 0.60 21.84
C LEU A 187 15.77 0.48 23.19
N PRO A 188 15.09 0.00 24.25
CA PRO A 188 15.75 -0.17 25.53
C PRO A 188 16.81 -1.28 25.44
N GLN A 189 17.90 -1.16 26.21
CA GLN A 189 19.03 -2.08 26.14
C GLN A 189 18.67 -3.56 26.29
N HIS A 190 17.63 -3.89 27.07
CA HIS A 190 17.17 -5.27 27.23
C HIS A 190 16.53 -5.82 25.94
N ALA A 191 15.83 -4.99 25.16
CA ALA A 191 15.23 -5.39 23.89
C ALA A 191 16.31 -5.64 22.83
N LEU A 192 17.33 -4.76 22.76
CA LEU A 192 18.51 -4.96 21.91
C LEU A 192 19.20 -6.28 22.21
N LYS A 193 19.52 -6.54 23.49
CA LYS A 193 20.18 -7.78 23.93
C LYS A 193 19.37 -9.03 23.62
N LYS A 194 18.06 -9.00 23.87
CA LYS A 194 17.17 -10.14 23.62
C LYS A 194 17.01 -10.46 22.13
N GLY A 195 16.92 -9.42 21.30
CA GLY A 195 16.81 -9.55 19.85
C GLY A 195 18.14 -9.73 19.12
N GLN A 196 19.26 -9.67 19.84
CA GLN A 196 20.62 -9.66 19.27
C GLN A 196 20.81 -8.55 18.22
N TYR A 197 20.14 -7.42 18.43
CA TYR A 197 20.20 -6.28 17.53
C TYR A 197 21.41 -5.39 17.81
N LEU A 198 22.00 -4.87 16.73
CA LEU A 198 23.03 -3.84 16.79
C LEU A 198 22.45 -2.52 17.36
N PRO A 199 23.26 -1.70 18.04
CA PRO A 199 22.90 -0.32 18.35
C PRO A 199 22.52 0.47 17.08
N LEU A 200 21.66 1.48 17.22
CA LEU A 200 21.19 2.30 16.10
C LEU A 200 22.35 2.87 15.26
N LEU A 201 23.32 3.51 15.92
CA LEU A 201 24.46 4.14 15.26
C LEU A 201 25.27 3.14 14.44
N ASP A 202 25.56 1.97 15.02
CA ASP A 202 26.31 0.91 14.34
C ASP A 202 25.54 0.38 13.12
N SER A 203 24.22 0.23 13.26
CA SER A 203 23.34 -0.20 12.17
C SER A 203 23.32 0.81 11.02
N LEU A 204 23.19 2.10 11.34
CA LEU A 204 23.23 3.18 10.34
C LEU A 204 24.60 3.23 9.65
N GLN A 205 25.68 3.06 10.42
CA GLN A 205 27.03 3.04 9.86
C GLN A 205 27.23 1.87 8.89
N GLU A 206 26.77 0.67 9.25
CA GLU A 206 26.86 -0.52 8.38
C GLU A 206 26.06 -0.32 7.08
N LEU A 207 24.88 0.30 7.16
CA LEU A 207 24.05 0.56 5.98
C LEU A 207 24.61 1.68 5.09
N HIS A 208 25.20 2.73 5.64
CA HIS A 208 25.77 3.81 4.81
C HIS A 208 27.18 3.49 4.29
N TYR A 209 27.96 2.75 5.08
CA TYR A 209 29.36 2.42 4.83
C TYR A 209 29.63 0.93 5.11
N PRO A 210 29.06 0.02 4.31
CA PRO A 210 29.30 -1.40 4.48
C PRO A 210 30.77 -1.75 4.22
N GLN A 211 31.30 -2.71 4.97
CA GLN A 211 32.70 -3.16 4.83
C GLN A 211 32.93 -4.00 3.57
N SER A 212 31.88 -4.59 3.02
CA SER A 212 31.90 -5.41 1.81
C SER A 212 30.61 -5.24 1.02
N MET A 213 30.61 -5.61 -0.27
CA MET A 213 29.44 -5.47 -1.12
C MET A 213 28.25 -6.24 -0.51
N PRO A 214 27.16 -5.56 -0.13
CA PRO A 214 26.00 -6.24 0.43
C PRO A 214 25.30 -7.10 -0.63
N PRO A 215 24.57 -8.14 -0.21
CA PRO A 215 23.73 -8.91 -1.12
C PRO A 215 22.68 -8.01 -1.78
N SER A 216 22.17 -8.44 -2.94
CA SER A 216 21.09 -7.72 -3.65
C SER A 216 19.83 -7.57 -2.79
N ASP A 217 19.57 -8.53 -1.90
CA ASP A 217 18.51 -8.45 -0.91
C ASP A 217 19.08 -8.07 0.46
N VAL A 218 18.89 -6.80 0.82
CA VAL A 218 19.35 -6.23 2.09
C VAL A 218 18.46 -6.60 3.28
N SER A 219 17.30 -7.24 3.05
CA SER A 219 16.33 -7.58 4.13
C SER A 219 16.89 -8.56 5.17
N HIS A 220 17.96 -9.27 4.81
CA HIS A 220 18.65 -10.22 5.69
C HIS A 220 19.82 -9.61 6.46
N ILE A 221 20.18 -8.35 6.20
CA ILE A 221 21.28 -7.67 6.89
C ILE A 221 20.83 -7.34 8.33
N PRO A 222 21.58 -7.72 9.38
CA PRO A 222 21.18 -7.48 10.77
C PRO A 222 20.88 -6.01 11.08
N ALA A 223 21.69 -5.08 10.55
CA ALA A 223 21.46 -3.65 10.66
C ALA A 223 20.10 -3.22 10.09
N PHE A 224 19.71 -3.76 8.92
CA PHE A 224 18.43 -3.46 8.30
C PHE A 224 17.26 -4.09 9.05
N GLN A 225 17.41 -5.35 9.49
CA GLN A 225 16.41 -6.04 10.31
C GLN A 225 16.12 -5.31 11.61
N ARG A 226 17.15 -4.73 12.24
CA ARG A 226 17.00 -3.89 13.42
C ARG A 226 16.12 -2.66 13.13
N LEU A 227 16.31 -1.97 12.00
CA LEU A 227 15.47 -0.83 11.61
C LEU A 227 14.02 -1.28 11.35
N ILE A 228 13.83 -2.37 10.61
CA ILE A 228 12.49 -2.95 10.36
C ILE A 228 11.81 -3.27 11.70
N PHE A 229 12.52 -3.92 12.62
CA PHE A 229 11.98 -4.28 13.92
C PHE A 229 11.57 -3.04 14.72
N GLU A 230 12.42 -2.01 14.78
CA GLU A 230 12.07 -0.78 15.49
C GLU A 230 10.81 -0.13 14.90
N GLU A 231 10.74 0.02 13.58
CA GLU A 231 9.59 0.63 12.91
C GLU A 231 8.30 -0.16 13.17
N LEU A 232 8.34 -1.48 13.00
CA LEU A 232 7.19 -2.34 13.27
C LEU A 232 6.78 -2.33 14.75
N LEU A 233 7.76 -2.29 15.66
CA LEU A 233 7.50 -2.20 17.10
C LEU A 233 6.87 -0.85 17.46
N ALA A 234 7.39 0.26 16.96
CA ALA A 234 6.85 1.59 17.19
C ALA A 234 5.41 1.71 16.69
N ASN A 235 5.13 1.19 15.49
CA ASN A 235 3.77 1.11 14.95
C ASN A 235 2.86 0.24 15.83
N HIS A 236 3.32 -0.95 16.22
CA HIS A 236 2.53 -1.85 17.07
C HIS A 236 2.23 -1.25 18.45
N LEU A 237 3.21 -0.62 19.09
CA LEU A 237 3.04 0.04 20.40
C LEU A 237 2.05 1.20 20.30
N SER A 238 2.15 2.03 19.26
CA SER A 238 1.22 3.14 19.02
C SER A 238 -0.22 2.65 18.91
N LEU A 239 -0.45 1.61 18.12
CA LEU A 239 -1.78 1.01 17.97
C LEU A 239 -2.26 0.30 19.26
N SER A 240 -1.36 -0.35 19.99
CA SER A 240 -1.66 -0.99 21.28
C SER A 240 -2.09 0.04 22.33
N LEU A 241 -1.45 1.22 22.35
CA LEU A 241 -1.85 2.33 23.22
C LEU A 241 -3.23 2.88 22.86
N ILE A 242 -3.53 3.04 21.57
CA ILE A 242 -4.87 3.42 21.09
C ILE A 242 -5.91 2.40 21.56
N LYS A 243 -5.64 1.09 21.37
CA LYS A 243 -6.53 0.01 21.80
C LYS A 243 -6.76 0.00 23.30
N LYS A 244 -5.70 0.21 24.11
CA LYS A 244 -5.83 0.37 25.57
C LYS A 244 -6.68 1.57 25.95
N GLY A 245 -6.54 2.68 25.22
CA GLY A 245 -7.37 3.88 25.40
C GLY A 245 -8.85 3.61 25.15
N VAL A 246 -9.19 2.90 24.07
CA VAL A 246 -10.58 2.53 23.77
C VAL A 246 -11.14 1.56 24.80
N LYS A 247 -10.36 0.58 25.28
CA LYS A 247 -10.83 -0.38 26.31
C LYS A 247 -11.15 0.27 27.67
N LYS A 248 -10.68 1.49 27.93
CA LYS A 248 -11.06 2.27 29.13
C LYS A 248 -12.45 2.90 29.01
N GLN A 249 -12.98 3.03 27.80
CA GLN A 249 -14.34 3.50 27.59
C GLN A 249 -15.32 2.42 28.05
N THR A 250 -16.49 2.86 28.48
CA THR A 250 -17.62 1.99 28.82
C THR A 250 -18.46 1.71 27.57
N ALA A 251 -18.99 0.50 27.46
CA ALA A 251 -19.90 0.08 26.40
C ALA A 251 -21.09 -0.67 27.00
N PRO A 252 -22.25 -0.69 26.31
CA PRO A 252 -23.42 -1.39 26.80
C PRO A 252 -23.24 -2.91 26.80
N SER A 253 -23.35 -3.55 27.97
CA SER A 253 -23.29 -5.02 28.06
C SER A 253 -24.61 -5.65 27.56
N PHE A 254 -24.53 -6.52 26.55
CA PHE A 254 -25.68 -7.25 26.02
C PHE A 254 -25.84 -8.61 26.70
N ASN A 255 -26.47 -8.62 27.87
CA ASN A 255 -26.85 -9.84 28.57
C ASN A 255 -28.24 -10.28 28.11
N THR A 256 -28.29 -11.13 27.09
CA THR A 256 -29.55 -11.68 26.55
C THR A 256 -29.62 -13.20 26.70
N GLU A 257 -30.84 -13.72 26.74
CA GLU A 257 -31.09 -15.18 26.80
C GLU A 257 -30.82 -15.86 25.45
N GLY A 258 -30.77 -15.10 24.34
CA GLY A 258 -30.50 -15.61 23.00
C GLY A 258 -31.73 -16.21 22.31
N THR A 259 -32.93 -15.91 22.80
CA THR A 259 -34.20 -16.48 22.31
C THR A 259 -34.48 -16.10 20.87
N VAL A 260 -34.32 -14.81 20.54
CA VAL A 260 -34.52 -14.27 19.19
C VAL A 260 -33.47 -14.82 18.23
N LEU A 261 -32.22 -14.93 18.69
CA LEU A 261 -31.12 -15.52 17.91
C LEU A 261 -31.41 -16.98 17.55
N LEU A 262 -31.87 -17.78 18.52
CA LEU A 262 -32.25 -19.18 18.28
C LEU A 262 -33.44 -19.33 17.34
N GLN A 263 -34.41 -18.41 17.39
CA GLN A 263 -35.52 -18.39 16.44
C GLN A 263 -35.02 -18.10 15.02
N PHE A 264 -34.16 -17.09 14.87
CA PHE A 264 -33.54 -16.76 13.58
C PHE A 264 -32.73 -17.93 12.99
N LEU A 265 -31.91 -18.61 13.79
CA LEU A 265 -31.14 -19.74 13.29
C LEU A 265 -32.02 -20.88 12.76
N LYS A 266 -33.24 -21.03 13.29
CA LYS A 266 -34.22 -22.02 12.81
C LYS A 266 -34.94 -21.61 11.52
N THR A 267 -34.94 -20.32 11.16
CA THR A 267 -35.57 -19.85 9.91
C THR A 267 -34.62 -19.93 8.71
N LEU A 268 -33.33 -20.15 8.94
CA LEU A 268 -32.35 -20.32 7.87
C LEU A 268 -32.55 -21.67 7.16
N GLU A 269 -32.45 -21.65 5.83
CA GLU A 269 -32.50 -22.87 4.98
C GLU A 269 -31.16 -23.63 4.99
N PHE A 270 -30.22 -23.24 5.83
CA PHE A 270 -28.87 -23.80 5.93
C PHE A 270 -28.36 -23.72 7.37
N ASP A 271 -27.47 -24.66 7.73
CA ASP A 271 -26.77 -24.64 9.00
C ASP A 271 -25.51 -23.75 8.94
N LEU A 272 -25.17 -23.13 10.07
CA LEU A 272 -23.90 -22.43 10.20
C LEU A 272 -22.73 -23.41 10.20
N THR A 273 -21.64 -23.06 9.51
CA THR A 273 -20.40 -23.84 9.56
C THR A 273 -19.72 -23.74 10.95
N GLY A 274 -18.78 -24.64 11.25
CA GLY A 274 -18.06 -24.62 12.52
C GLY A 274 -17.29 -23.31 12.74
N ALA A 275 -16.67 -22.77 11.68
CA ALA A 275 -16.02 -21.47 11.72
C ALA A 275 -17.00 -20.32 11.98
N GLN A 276 -18.20 -20.34 11.38
CA GLN A 276 -19.23 -19.33 11.63
C GLN A 276 -19.74 -19.39 13.08
N GLN A 277 -20.00 -20.58 13.62
CA GLN A 277 -20.43 -20.77 15.01
C GLN A 277 -19.39 -20.24 16.00
N ARG A 278 -18.12 -20.63 15.83
CA ARG A 278 -16.99 -20.14 16.64
C ARG A 278 -16.91 -18.61 16.64
N VAL A 279 -17.02 -17.99 15.46
CA VAL A 279 -16.95 -16.53 15.34
C VAL A 279 -18.17 -15.84 15.98
N VAL A 280 -19.37 -16.41 15.87
CA VAL A 280 -20.56 -15.90 16.56
C VAL A 280 -20.37 -15.96 18.08
N GLU A 281 -19.81 -17.04 18.62
CA GLU A 281 -19.47 -17.15 20.05
C GLU A 281 -18.43 -16.12 20.49
N GLU A 282 -17.37 -15.91 19.71
CA GLU A 282 -16.36 -14.89 19.97
C GLU A 282 -16.97 -13.48 20.03
N ILE A 283 -17.83 -13.14 19.07
CA ILE A 283 -18.51 -11.83 19.00
C ILE A 283 -19.48 -11.67 20.18
N THR A 284 -20.34 -12.65 20.42
CA THR A 284 -21.34 -12.57 21.51
C THR A 284 -20.68 -12.52 22.89
N SER A 285 -19.56 -13.21 23.10
CA SER A 285 -18.74 -13.12 24.32
C SER A 285 -18.19 -11.70 24.54
N ASP A 286 -17.75 -11.02 23.49
CA ASP A 286 -17.28 -9.64 23.58
C ASP A 286 -18.42 -8.64 23.79
N LEU A 287 -19.58 -8.84 23.15
CA LEU A 287 -20.77 -8.01 23.31
C LEU A 287 -21.34 -8.06 24.74
N ARG A 288 -21.06 -9.11 25.51
CA ARG A 288 -21.42 -9.19 26.93
C ARG A 288 -20.52 -8.33 27.84
N LYS A 289 -19.34 -7.90 27.37
CA LYS A 289 -18.39 -7.13 28.19
C LYS A 289 -18.81 -5.66 28.25
N ALA A 290 -18.54 -5.00 29.37
CA ALA A 290 -18.75 -3.56 29.54
C ALA A 290 -17.69 -2.68 28.86
N SER A 291 -16.80 -3.26 28.05
CA SER A 291 -15.79 -2.57 27.25
C SER A 291 -16.15 -2.65 25.77
N PRO A 292 -15.93 -1.59 24.96
CA PRO A 292 -16.29 -1.60 23.54
C PRO A 292 -15.63 -2.76 22.80
N MET A 293 -16.44 -3.54 22.11
CA MET A 293 -15.95 -4.51 21.13
C MET A 293 -15.44 -3.75 19.91
N GLN A 294 -14.23 -4.06 19.45
CA GLN A 294 -13.66 -3.58 18.21
C GLN A 294 -13.11 -4.77 17.45
N ARG A 295 -13.89 -5.31 16.52
CA ARG A 295 -13.56 -6.60 15.91
C ARG A 295 -13.59 -6.51 14.39
N LEU A 296 -12.57 -7.07 13.75
CA LEU A 296 -12.50 -7.32 12.31
C LEU A 296 -12.90 -8.77 12.03
N LEU A 297 -14.02 -8.94 11.33
CA LEU A 297 -14.50 -10.18 10.77
C LEU A 297 -13.96 -10.35 9.35
N GLN A 298 -13.06 -11.30 9.20
CA GLN A 298 -12.44 -11.66 7.93
C GLN A 298 -13.01 -12.99 7.44
N GLY A 299 -13.24 -13.08 6.13
CA GLY A 299 -13.58 -14.33 5.47
C GLY A 299 -13.79 -14.09 3.98
N ASP A 300 -13.60 -15.12 3.16
CA ASP A 300 -13.72 -14.99 1.72
C ASP A 300 -15.12 -14.51 1.27
N VAL A 301 -15.22 -13.99 0.05
CA VAL A 301 -16.53 -13.70 -0.56
C VAL A 301 -17.38 -14.96 -0.54
N GLY A 302 -18.58 -14.86 0.02
CA GLY A 302 -19.49 -16.00 0.19
C GLY A 302 -19.27 -16.85 1.45
N SER A 303 -18.31 -16.53 2.33
CA SER A 303 -18.10 -17.29 3.58
C SER A 303 -19.19 -17.12 4.66
N GLY A 304 -20.26 -16.38 4.37
CA GLY A 304 -21.34 -16.11 5.33
C GLY A 304 -21.05 -15.01 6.37
N LYS A 305 -20.19 -14.04 6.07
CA LYS A 305 -19.98 -12.87 6.96
C LYS A 305 -21.29 -12.17 7.33
N THR A 306 -22.22 -12.03 6.38
CA THR A 306 -23.51 -11.37 6.60
C THR A 306 -24.38 -12.09 7.62
N VAL A 307 -24.38 -13.44 7.67
CA VAL A 307 -25.16 -14.17 8.66
C VAL A 307 -24.56 -14.03 10.06
N VAL A 308 -23.23 -13.99 10.18
CA VAL A 308 -22.54 -13.68 11.43
C VAL A 308 -22.87 -12.26 11.92
N ALA A 309 -22.90 -11.29 11.01
CA ALA A 309 -23.34 -9.91 11.33
C ALA A 309 -24.80 -9.85 11.77
N ALA A 310 -25.70 -10.64 11.16
CA ALA A 310 -27.08 -10.75 11.61
C ALA A 310 -27.19 -11.30 13.03
N CYS A 311 -26.39 -12.33 13.38
CA CYS A 311 -26.34 -12.87 14.75
C CYS A 311 -25.90 -11.81 15.77
N ALA A 312 -24.89 -11.01 15.43
CA ALA A 312 -24.42 -9.90 16.26
C ALA A 312 -25.49 -8.81 16.42
N ALA A 313 -26.17 -8.46 15.32
CA ALA A 313 -27.25 -7.47 15.32
C ALA A 313 -28.42 -7.92 16.21
N LEU A 314 -28.84 -9.17 16.08
CA LEU A 314 -29.92 -9.75 16.90
C LEU A 314 -29.60 -9.74 18.39
N THR A 315 -28.35 -10.02 18.76
CA THR A 315 -27.90 -9.95 20.17
C THR A 315 -28.07 -8.53 20.74
N ALA A 316 -27.73 -7.50 19.96
CA ALA A 316 -27.90 -6.11 20.37
C ALA A 316 -29.39 -5.68 20.41
N ILE A 317 -30.18 -6.12 19.42
CA ILE A 317 -31.61 -5.82 19.33
C ILE A 317 -32.38 -6.47 20.48
N GLU A 318 -32.09 -7.72 20.82
CA GLU A 318 -32.67 -8.42 21.97
C GLU A 318 -32.31 -7.74 23.30
N ALA A 319 -31.13 -7.10 23.40
CA ALA A 319 -30.77 -6.26 24.54
C ALA A 319 -31.46 -4.88 24.55
N GLY A 320 -32.33 -4.61 23.58
CA GLY A 320 -33.07 -3.35 23.45
C GLY A 320 -32.19 -2.20 22.96
N TYR A 321 -31.22 -2.47 22.09
CA TYR A 321 -30.39 -1.46 21.42
C TYR A 321 -30.63 -1.46 19.91
N GLN A 322 -30.46 -0.29 19.30
CA GLN A 322 -30.46 -0.13 17.85
C GLN A 322 -29.11 -0.55 17.26
N VAL A 323 -29.16 -1.05 16.02
CA VAL A 323 -27.99 -1.46 15.24
C VAL A 323 -27.92 -0.67 13.96
N ALA A 324 -26.74 -0.17 13.62
CA ALA A 324 -26.47 0.48 12.34
C ALA A 324 -25.55 -0.40 11.50
N LEU A 325 -25.99 -0.82 10.31
CA LEU A 325 -25.15 -1.47 9.31
C LEU A 325 -24.86 -0.53 8.16
N MET A 326 -23.58 -0.42 7.85
CA MET A 326 -23.09 0.51 6.85
C MET A 326 -22.45 -0.22 5.69
N ALA A 327 -22.85 0.14 4.48
CA ALA A 327 -22.32 -0.42 3.24
C ALA A 327 -21.70 0.67 2.33
N PRO A 328 -20.65 0.34 1.55
CA PRO A 328 -19.88 1.29 0.73
C PRO A 328 -20.66 1.94 -0.40
N THR A 329 -21.72 1.30 -0.87
CA THR A 329 -22.51 1.75 -2.01
C THR A 329 -23.98 1.61 -1.69
N GLU A 330 -24.82 2.44 -2.33
CA GLU A 330 -26.27 2.33 -2.18
C GLU A 330 -26.78 0.96 -2.63
N LEU A 331 -26.23 0.40 -3.71
CA LEU A 331 -26.55 -0.95 -4.19
C LEU A 331 -26.32 -2.02 -3.12
N LEU A 332 -25.18 -1.98 -2.43
CA LEU A 332 -24.87 -2.96 -1.38
C LEU A 332 -25.72 -2.73 -0.12
N ALA A 333 -26.00 -1.46 0.23
CA ALA A 333 -26.93 -1.13 1.31
C ALA A 333 -28.36 -1.66 1.02
N GLU A 334 -28.84 -1.54 -0.21
CA GLU A 334 -30.13 -2.09 -0.63
C GLU A 334 -30.15 -3.61 -0.61
N GLN A 335 -29.07 -4.26 -1.04
CA GLN A 335 -28.94 -5.71 -0.96
C GLN A 335 -29.00 -6.19 0.49
N HIS A 336 -28.26 -5.55 1.40
CA HIS A 336 -28.36 -5.84 2.83
C HIS A 336 -29.77 -5.58 3.36
N TYR A 337 -30.39 -4.46 2.98
CA TYR A 337 -31.75 -4.13 3.40
C TYR A 337 -32.75 -5.21 3.02
N LYS A 338 -32.73 -5.69 1.77
CA LYS A 338 -33.61 -6.78 1.31
C LYS A 338 -33.37 -8.06 2.10
N ASN A 339 -32.12 -8.50 2.21
CA ASN A 339 -31.76 -9.73 2.92
C ASN A 339 -32.20 -9.69 4.39
N PHE A 340 -31.91 -8.60 5.10
CA PHE A 340 -32.29 -8.44 6.51
C PHE A 340 -33.80 -8.29 6.67
N GLN A 341 -34.49 -7.61 5.75
CA GLN A 341 -35.95 -7.51 5.79
C GLN A 341 -36.61 -8.90 5.62
N GLU A 342 -36.11 -9.72 4.70
CA GLU A 342 -36.60 -11.09 4.49
C GLU A 342 -36.33 -11.96 5.72
N TRP A 343 -35.07 -12.01 6.18
CA TRP A 343 -34.64 -12.82 7.32
C TRP A 343 -35.34 -12.47 8.64
N LEU A 344 -35.63 -11.19 8.86
CA LEU A 344 -36.19 -10.69 10.11
C LEU A 344 -37.71 -10.49 10.07
N SER A 345 -38.37 -10.75 8.94
CA SER A 345 -39.82 -10.54 8.77
C SER A 345 -40.71 -11.30 9.77
N GLY A 346 -40.27 -12.46 10.23
CA GLY A 346 -40.97 -13.29 11.23
C GLY A 346 -40.64 -12.94 12.68
N LEU A 347 -39.75 -11.97 12.91
CA LEU A 347 -39.35 -11.47 14.21
C LEU A 347 -39.88 -10.05 14.33
N ASP A 348 -40.39 -9.62 15.48
CA ASP A 348 -40.93 -8.27 15.70
C ASP A 348 -39.81 -7.20 15.68
N ILE A 349 -39.16 -7.05 14.53
CA ILE A 349 -37.94 -6.30 14.31
C ILE A 349 -38.11 -5.43 13.07
N HIS A 350 -38.10 -4.11 13.28
CA HIS A 350 -38.24 -3.13 12.22
C HIS A 350 -36.88 -2.78 11.61
N VAL A 351 -36.73 -3.10 10.32
CA VAL A 351 -35.57 -2.77 9.49
C VAL A 351 -35.89 -1.53 8.65
N THR A 352 -34.97 -0.58 8.54
CA THR A 352 -35.12 0.62 7.68
C THR A 352 -33.84 0.94 6.94
N CYS A 353 -33.96 1.54 5.75
CA CYS A 353 -32.84 1.94 4.91
C CYS A 353 -32.71 3.46 4.79
N LEU A 354 -31.52 4.01 5.03
CA LEU A 354 -31.21 5.44 4.85
C LEU A 354 -30.08 5.64 3.82
N LEU A 355 -30.46 6.11 2.63
CA LEU A 355 -29.58 6.32 1.48
C LEU A 355 -29.42 7.82 1.16
N GLY A 356 -28.40 8.18 0.38
CA GLY A 356 -28.14 9.58 -0.01
C GLY A 356 -29.22 10.17 -0.92
N ARG A 357 -29.94 9.31 -1.66
CA ARG A 357 -31.08 9.71 -2.49
C ARG A 357 -32.34 10.13 -1.71
N HIS A 358 -32.48 9.74 -0.44
CA HIS A 358 -33.67 10.10 0.36
C HIS A 358 -33.64 11.59 0.72
N LYS A 359 -34.69 12.33 0.34
CA LYS A 359 -34.81 13.79 0.55
C LYS A 359 -36.21 14.18 1.05
N GLY A 360 -36.32 15.38 1.59
CA GLY A 360 -37.61 15.98 1.98
C GLY A 360 -38.35 15.15 3.04
N LYS A 361 -39.66 14.95 2.85
CA LYS A 361 -40.53 14.27 3.82
C LYS A 361 -40.10 12.83 4.11
N VAL A 362 -39.59 12.10 3.12
CA VAL A 362 -39.14 10.71 3.29
C VAL A 362 -37.93 10.65 4.22
N TYR A 363 -36.95 11.54 4.03
CA TYR A 363 -35.79 11.64 4.92
C TYR A 363 -36.24 11.95 6.35
N THR A 364 -37.09 12.97 6.54
CA THR A 364 -37.58 13.38 7.87
C THR A 364 -38.34 12.27 8.59
N ALA A 365 -39.16 11.50 7.87
CA ALA A 365 -39.88 10.37 8.43
C ALA A 365 -38.92 9.28 8.93
N ILE A 366 -37.99 8.84 8.07
CA ILE A 366 -36.99 7.82 8.41
C ILE A 366 -36.15 8.28 9.62
N THR A 367 -35.60 9.50 9.59
CA THR A 367 -34.78 10.00 10.70
C THR A 367 -35.58 10.17 11.98
N GLY A 368 -36.86 10.54 11.88
CA GLY A 368 -37.76 10.63 13.03
C GLY A 368 -38.01 9.28 13.68
N ASP A 369 -38.24 8.23 12.89
CA ASP A 369 -38.44 6.87 13.41
C ASP A 369 -37.16 6.28 14.02
N ILE A 370 -35.97 6.63 13.49
CA ILE A 370 -34.67 6.29 14.09
C ILE A 370 -34.50 6.98 15.44
N GLN A 371 -34.78 8.29 15.51
CA GLN A 371 -34.64 9.09 16.73
C GLN A 371 -35.65 8.68 17.82
N LEU A 372 -36.86 8.27 17.44
CA LEU A 372 -37.89 7.79 18.36
C LEU A 372 -37.69 6.32 18.77
N GLY A 373 -36.72 5.61 18.19
CA GLY A 373 -36.44 4.21 18.54
C GLY A 373 -37.46 3.22 17.96
N LYS A 374 -38.26 3.61 16.96
CA LYS A 374 -39.22 2.70 16.30
C LYS A 374 -38.54 1.71 15.35
N THR A 375 -37.28 1.95 15.02
CA THR A 375 -36.48 1.09 14.15
C THR A 375 -35.39 0.41 14.96
N ASN A 376 -35.24 -0.90 14.78
CA ASN A 376 -34.25 -1.71 15.48
C ASN A 376 -32.95 -1.81 14.68
N MET A 377 -33.09 -2.02 13.36
CA MET A 377 -31.97 -2.21 12.42
C MET A 377 -31.99 -1.10 11.35
N ILE A 378 -30.91 -0.34 11.26
CA ILE A 378 -30.77 0.76 10.32
C ILE A 378 -29.65 0.41 9.34
N ILE A 379 -29.98 0.30 8.06
CA ILE A 379 -29.03 0.00 7.00
C ILE A 379 -28.82 1.25 6.16
N GLY A 380 -27.57 1.56 5.78
CA GLY A 380 -27.33 2.77 4.99
C GLY A 380 -25.90 2.91 4.50
N THR A 381 -25.65 4.06 3.89
CA THR A 381 -24.32 4.46 3.41
C THR A 381 -23.72 5.51 4.34
N GLN A 382 -22.83 6.37 3.83
CA GLN A 382 -22.28 7.50 4.56
C GLN A 382 -23.36 8.49 5.07
N SER A 383 -24.59 8.41 4.57
CA SER A 383 -25.71 9.22 5.06
C SER A 383 -25.99 9.02 6.56
N LEU A 384 -25.65 7.86 7.13
CA LEU A 384 -25.79 7.58 8.56
C LEU A 384 -24.92 8.51 9.45
N PHE A 385 -23.85 9.09 8.90
CA PHE A 385 -22.95 10.00 9.64
C PHE A 385 -23.42 11.44 9.71
N GLN A 386 -24.35 11.86 8.86
CA GLN A 386 -24.76 13.26 8.78
C GLN A 386 -25.27 13.74 10.15
N GLU A 387 -24.85 14.92 10.61
CA GLU A 387 -25.15 15.45 11.97
C GLU A 387 -26.65 15.36 12.33
N LYS A 388 -27.53 15.47 11.33
CA LYS A 388 -28.98 15.42 11.49
C LYS A 388 -29.56 14.05 11.87
N VAL A 389 -28.79 12.97 11.75
CA VAL A 389 -29.25 11.61 12.10
C VAL A 389 -28.88 11.32 13.54
N SER A 390 -29.88 11.25 14.42
CA SER A 390 -29.73 10.92 15.85
C SER A 390 -30.40 9.57 16.13
N PHE A 391 -29.71 8.71 16.87
CA PHE A 391 -30.22 7.40 17.29
C PHE A 391 -30.78 7.49 18.72
N ALA A 392 -31.88 6.77 18.98
CA ALA A 392 -32.43 6.67 20.33
C ALA A 392 -31.47 5.93 21.27
N LYS A 393 -30.96 4.76 20.84
CA LYS A 393 -30.14 3.87 21.67
C LYS A 393 -29.21 2.98 20.84
N LEU A 394 -28.26 3.59 20.14
CA LEU A 394 -27.29 2.87 19.30
C LEU A 394 -26.32 2.04 20.15
N GLY A 395 -26.34 0.71 19.98
CA GLY A 395 -25.48 -0.21 20.74
C GLY A 395 -24.42 -0.91 19.89
N LEU A 396 -24.66 -1.12 18.61
CA LEU A 396 -23.75 -1.82 17.71
C LEU A 396 -23.70 -1.15 16.34
N ILE A 397 -22.48 -0.99 15.82
CA ILE A 397 -22.19 -0.52 14.47
C ILE A 397 -21.52 -1.66 13.70
N ILE A 398 -22.07 -2.00 12.55
CA ILE A 398 -21.54 -2.98 11.61
C ILE A 398 -21.08 -2.23 10.37
N ILE A 399 -19.82 -2.41 9.96
CA ILE A 399 -19.27 -1.76 8.76
C ILE A 399 -18.87 -2.86 7.78
N ASP A 400 -19.48 -2.89 6.60
CA ASP A 400 -19.10 -3.80 5.53
C ASP A 400 -18.08 -3.14 4.58
N GLU A 401 -17.12 -3.93 4.08
CA GLU A 401 -16.04 -3.49 3.19
C GLU A 401 -15.29 -2.23 3.67
N GLN A 402 -14.65 -2.37 4.85
CA GLN A 402 -13.96 -1.29 5.56
C GLN A 402 -13.05 -0.40 4.71
N HIS A 403 -12.35 -0.97 3.73
CA HIS A 403 -11.27 -0.31 3.00
C HIS A 403 -11.74 0.93 2.21
N ARG A 404 -13.06 1.11 2.03
CA ARG A 404 -13.64 2.30 1.37
C ARG A 404 -14.00 3.44 2.33
N PHE A 405 -13.84 3.25 3.63
CA PHE A 405 -14.27 4.21 4.64
C PHE A 405 -13.10 4.80 5.43
N GLY A 406 -13.04 6.13 5.48
CA GLY A 406 -11.98 6.87 6.15
C GLY A 406 -12.05 6.78 7.67
N VAL A 407 -10.89 6.93 8.33
CA VAL A 407 -10.76 6.88 9.81
C VAL A 407 -11.70 7.85 10.52
N GLN A 408 -11.88 9.07 9.98
CA GLN A 408 -12.75 10.10 10.57
C GLN A 408 -14.23 9.72 10.60
N GLN A 409 -14.70 8.97 9.60
CA GLN A 409 -16.09 8.52 9.55
C GLN A 409 -16.38 7.54 10.70
N ARG A 410 -15.45 6.62 10.98
CA ARG A 410 -15.57 5.66 12.10
C ARG A 410 -15.66 6.35 13.46
N LEU A 411 -14.90 7.43 13.66
CA LEU A 411 -14.95 8.23 14.88
C LEU A 411 -16.28 8.97 15.03
N ALA A 412 -16.87 9.46 13.93
CA ALA A 412 -18.15 10.18 13.96
C ALA A 412 -19.33 9.30 14.39
N LEU A 413 -19.42 8.04 13.92
CA LEU A 413 -20.49 7.12 14.36
C LEU A 413 -20.33 6.71 15.83
N ARG A 414 -19.08 6.54 16.29
CA ARG A 414 -18.81 6.33 17.72
C ARG A 414 -19.30 7.52 18.54
N GLY A 415 -19.03 8.74 18.10
CA GLY A 415 -19.51 9.97 18.73
C GLY A 415 -21.04 10.06 18.85
N LYS A 416 -21.79 9.51 17.87
CA LYS A 416 -23.27 9.51 17.89
C LYS A 416 -23.89 8.53 18.88
N GLY A 417 -23.16 7.49 19.26
CA GLY A 417 -23.61 6.52 20.25
C GLY A 417 -23.26 6.91 21.69
N VAL A 418 -22.54 8.03 21.90
CA VAL A 418 -22.18 8.56 23.23
C VAL A 418 -23.39 9.22 23.90
N ASN A 419 -24.42 8.43 24.14
CA ASN A 419 -25.46 8.77 25.09
C ASN A 419 -25.07 8.09 26.41
N ASN A 420 -24.98 8.87 27.50
CA ASN A 420 -24.69 8.40 28.86
C ASN A 420 -23.29 7.76 29.07
N ASP A 421 -22.21 8.36 28.56
CA ASP A 421 -20.82 7.88 28.71
C ASP A 421 -20.55 6.46 28.15
N THR A 422 -21.45 5.90 27.35
CA THR A 422 -21.25 4.59 26.72
C THR A 422 -20.92 4.72 25.23
N CYS A 423 -20.02 3.88 24.73
CA CYS A 423 -19.61 3.83 23.34
C CYS A 423 -20.17 2.55 22.69
N PRO A 424 -20.76 2.63 21.48
CA PRO A 424 -21.29 1.46 20.81
C PRO A 424 -20.19 0.47 20.44
N HIS A 425 -20.54 -0.82 20.45
CA HIS A 425 -19.71 -1.88 19.91
C HIS A 425 -19.51 -1.69 18.41
N GLN A 426 -18.39 -2.16 17.88
CA GLN A 426 -18.04 -2.03 16.47
C GLN A 426 -17.57 -3.38 15.91
N LEU A 427 -18.32 -3.86 14.92
CA LEU A 427 -17.96 -5.01 14.08
C LEU A 427 -17.64 -4.49 12.69
N VAL A 428 -16.50 -4.88 12.16
CA VAL A 428 -16.08 -4.49 10.82
C VAL A 428 -15.87 -5.74 10.00
N MET A 429 -16.38 -5.79 8.77
CA MET A 429 -16.28 -6.93 7.89
C MET A 429 -15.41 -6.61 6.68
N THR A 430 -14.63 -7.58 6.25
CA THR A 430 -13.88 -7.50 4.99
C THR A 430 -13.97 -8.82 4.25
N ALA A 431 -14.22 -8.77 2.95
CA ALA A 431 -14.17 -9.96 2.10
C ALA A 431 -12.76 -10.31 1.63
N THR A 432 -11.82 -9.36 1.70
CA THR A 432 -10.43 -9.60 1.33
C THR A 432 -9.72 -10.32 2.47
N PRO A 433 -9.18 -11.52 2.25
CA PRO A 433 -8.33 -12.14 3.25
C PRO A 433 -7.04 -11.32 3.37
N ILE A 434 -6.94 -10.55 4.44
CA ILE A 434 -5.74 -9.81 4.78
C ILE A 434 -4.80 -10.80 5.46
N PRO A 435 -3.55 -10.98 5.00
CA PRO A 435 -2.57 -11.78 5.71
C PRO A 435 -2.54 -11.35 7.18
N ARG A 436 -2.58 -12.31 8.10
CA ARG A 436 -2.70 -12.02 9.55
C ARG A 436 -1.66 -11.01 10.02
N THR A 437 -0.44 -11.08 9.47
CA THR A 437 0.65 -10.14 9.74
C THR A 437 0.33 -8.71 9.30
N LEU A 438 -0.27 -8.52 8.12
CA LEU A 438 -0.74 -7.22 7.65
C LEU A 438 -1.94 -6.72 8.45
N ALA A 439 -2.87 -7.60 8.83
CA ALA A 439 -3.99 -7.24 9.69
C ALA A 439 -3.51 -6.75 11.07
N MET A 440 -2.47 -7.39 11.63
CA MET A 440 -1.82 -6.98 12.88
C MET A 440 -1.06 -5.66 12.80
N LEU A 441 -0.71 -5.17 11.61
CA LEU A 441 -0.03 -3.88 11.41
C LEU A 441 -1.00 -2.77 11.02
N GLY A 442 -1.92 -3.03 10.09
CA GLY A 442 -2.88 -2.05 9.60
C GLY A 442 -4.13 -1.87 10.46
N TYR A 443 -4.48 -2.89 11.27
CA TYR A 443 -5.69 -2.93 12.08
C TYR A 443 -5.42 -3.48 13.49
N ALA A 444 -4.23 -3.25 14.05
CA ALA A 444 -3.86 -3.76 15.37
C ALA A 444 -4.76 -3.23 16.50
N ASP A 445 -5.51 -2.15 16.25
CA ASP A 445 -6.54 -1.62 17.14
C ASP A 445 -7.76 -2.55 17.25
N LEU A 446 -8.00 -3.42 16.26
CA LEU A 446 -9.10 -4.37 16.23
C LEU A 446 -8.66 -5.77 16.71
N ASP A 447 -9.59 -6.52 17.28
CA ASP A 447 -9.48 -7.97 17.49
C ASP A 447 -9.87 -8.69 16.20
N LEU A 448 -9.20 -9.79 15.83
CA LEU A 448 -9.43 -10.49 14.55
C LEU A 448 -10.25 -11.78 14.76
N SER A 449 -11.35 -11.91 14.02
CA SER A 449 -12.06 -13.17 13.79
C SER A 449 -11.94 -13.57 12.34
N THR A 450 -11.64 -14.84 12.07
CA THR A 450 -11.54 -15.37 10.71
C THR A 450 -12.51 -16.52 10.52
N ILE A 451 -13.35 -16.43 9.47
CA ILE A 451 -14.12 -17.55 8.93
C ILE A 451 -13.23 -18.23 7.88
N ASP A 452 -12.60 -19.32 8.29
CA ASP A 452 -11.63 -20.12 7.54
C ASP A 452 -12.27 -21.33 6.82
N GLU A 453 -13.60 -21.42 6.86
CA GLU A 453 -14.39 -22.43 6.15
C GLU A 453 -15.25 -21.80 5.05
N LEU A 454 -15.35 -22.49 3.92
CA LEU A 454 -16.32 -22.16 2.88
C LEU A 454 -17.62 -22.94 3.11
N PRO A 455 -18.79 -22.39 2.75
CA PRO A 455 -20.04 -23.12 2.84
C PRO A 455 -19.98 -24.43 2.03
N PRO A 456 -20.63 -25.50 2.51
CA PRO A 456 -20.67 -26.77 1.79
C PRO A 456 -21.30 -26.59 0.41
N GLY A 457 -20.78 -27.32 -0.60
CA GLY A 457 -21.28 -27.28 -1.98
C GLY A 457 -20.60 -26.28 -2.91
N ARG A 458 -19.66 -25.44 -2.41
CA ARG A 458 -18.89 -24.52 -3.27
C ARG A 458 -17.79 -25.27 -4.03
N THR A 459 -17.85 -25.24 -5.35
CA THR A 459 -16.79 -25.77 -6.22
C THR A 459 -15.65 -24.74 -6.39
N PRO A 460 -14.37 -25.17 -6.34
CA PRO A 460 -13.25 -24.28 -6.60
C PRO A 460 -13.31 -23.69 -8.01
N VAL A 461 -12.98 -22.40 -8.14
CA VAL A 461 -12.88 -21.75 -9.45
C VAL A 461 -11.63 -22.26 -10.16
N THR A 462 -11.77 -22.67 -11.42
CA THR A 462 -10.61 -23.00 -12.27
C THR A 462 -9.98 -21.71 -12.78
N THR A 463 -8.79 -21.39 -12.27
CA THR A 463 -8.04 -20.17 -12.64
C THR A 463 -6.95 -20.49 -13.67
N THR A 464 -6.83 -19.68 -14.73
CA THR A 464 -5.80 -19.86 -15.77
C THR A 464 -5.22 -18.52 -16.19
N VAL A 465 -3.89 -18.46 -16.36
CA VAL A 465 -3.17 -17.28 -16.87
C VAL A 465 -2.83 -17.50 -18.34
N LEU A 466 -3.25 -16.59 -19.21
CA LEU A 466 -3.06 -16.69 -20.66
C LEU A 466 -2.43 -15.39 -21.20
N PRO A 467 -1.53 -15.49 -22.21
CA PRO A 467 -0.99 -14.31 -22.87
C PRO A 467 -2.06 -13.59 -23.69
N VAL A 468 -1.90 -12.27 -23.87
CA VAL A 468 -2.83 -11.41 -24.62
C VAL A 468 -3.06 -11.91 -26.05
N SER A 469 -2.08 -12.57 -26.67
CA SER A 469 -2.22 -13.18 -27.99
C SER A 469 -3.29 -14.27 -28.10
N LYS A 470 -3.77 -14.84 -26.97
CA LYS A 470 -4.86 -15.82 -26.94
C LYS A 470 -6.25 -15.20 -26.76
N ARG A 471 -6.36 -13.88 -26.79
CA ARG A 471 -7.61 -13.15 -26.53
C ARG A 471 -8.80 -13.62 -27.37
N GLU A 472 -8.63 -13.81 -28.69
CA GLU A 472 -9.70 -14.26 -29.57
C GLU A 472 -10.31 -15.60 -29.11
N LYS A 473 -9.47 -16.52 -28.63
CA LYS A 473 -9.93 -17.81 -28.09
C LYS A 473 -10.74 -17.64 -26.80
N ILE A 474 -10.43 -16.62 -26.00
CA ILE A 474 -11.20 -16.29 -24.80
C ILE A 474 -12.58 -15.76 -25.22
N ILE A 475 -12.62 -14.84 -26.19
CA ILE A 475 -13.87 -14.28 -26.72
C ILE A 475 -14.78 -15.40 -27.27
N GLN A 476 -14.23 -16.33 -28.07
CA GLN A 476 -15.00 -17.48 -28.56
C GLN A 476 -15.58 -18.35 -27.42
N ARG A 477 -14.83 -18.51 -26.32
CA ARG A 477 -15.28 -19.27 -25.15
C ARG A 477 -16.42 -18.57 -24.40
N ILE A 478 -16.54 -17.24 -24.50
CA ILE A 478 -17.65 -16.48 -23.92
C ILE A 478 -18.97 -16.91 -24.55
N SER A 479 -19.04 -16.98 -25.89
CA SER A 479 -20.25 -17.41 -26.61
C SER A 479 -20.74 -18.78 -26.13
N GLN A 480 -19.83 -19.76 -26.02
CA GLN A 480 -20.18 -21.08 -25.47
C GLN A 480 -20.63 -21.02 -24.00
N GLY A 481 -19.94 -20.22 -23.18
CA GLY A 481 -20.28 -20.06 -21.77
C GLY A 481 -21.68 -19.49 -21.57
N VAL A 482 -22.08 -18.52 -22.39
CA VAL A 482 -23.42 -17.92 -22.34
C VAL A 482 -24.47 -18.84 -22.94
N ALA A 483 -24.15 -19.60 -24.00
CA ALA A 483 -25.04 -20.63 -24.54
C ALA A 483 -25.36 -21.73 -23.50
N ASP A 484 -24.42 -22.04 -22.59
CA ASP A 484 -24.64 -22.93 -21.45
C ASP A 484 -25.50 -22.30 -20.33
N GLY A 485 -26.08 -21.10 -20.55
CA GLY A 485 -26.90 -20.37 -19.58
C GLY A 485 -26.11 -19.64 -18.50
N ARG A 486 -24.82 -19.37 -18.72
CA ARG A 486 -23.97 -18.64 -17.75
C ARG A 486 -23.84 -17.16 -18.12
N GLN A 487 -23.39 -16.38 -17.15
CA GLN A 487 -23.07 -14.97 -17.30
C GLN A 487 -21.55 -14.76 -17.21
N VAL A 488 -21.04 -13.72 -17.86
CA VAL A 488 -19.59 -13.45 -17.94
C VAL A 488 -19.30 -12.00 -17.54
N TYR A 489 -18.30 -11.82 -16.67
CA TYR A 489 -17.73 -10.51 -16.37
C TYR A 489 -16.42 -10.30 -17.13
N TRP A 490 -16.29 -9.16 -17.81
CA TRP A 490 -15.05 -8.69 -18.43
C TRP A 490 -14.57 -7.42 -17.72
N VAL A 491 -13.43 -7.49 -17.03
CA VAL A 491 -12.94 -6.39 -16.18
C VAL A 491 -11.75 -5.70 -16.83
N CYS A 492 -11.87 -4.39 -17.05
CA CYS A 492 -10.80 -3.53 -17.56
C CYS A 492 -10.29 -2.59 -16.46
N THR A 493 -8.99 -2.33 -16.43
CA THR A 493 -8.36 -1.43 -15.43
C THR A 493 -8.49 0.05 -15.78
N LEU A 494 -8.69 0.38 -17.06
CA LEU A 494 -8.85 1.75 -17.54
C LEU A 494 -10.27 1.98 -18.07
N ILE A 495 -10.74 3.22 -17.92
CA ILE A 495 -12.00 3.67 -18.55
C ILE A 495 -11.72 4.09 -20.00
N GLU A 496 -10.68 4.90 -20.20
CA GLU A 496 -10.21 5.47 -21.48
C GLU A 496 -8.74 5.09 -21.73
N GLU A 497 -8.26 5.21 -22.97
CA GLU A 497 -6.87 4.92 -23.32
C GLU A 497 -5.89 5.87 -22.62
N SER A 498 -4.70 5.35 -22.27
CA SER A 498 -3.63 6.13 -21.63
C SER A 498 -2.31 5.88 -22.34
N GLU A 499 -1.56 6.95 -22.64
CA GLU A 499 -0.21 6.85 -23.21
C GLU A 499 0.82 6.23 -22.24
N VAL A 500 0.53 6.27 -20.93
CA VAL A 500 1.45 5.83 -19.87
C VAL A 500 1.19 4.38 -19.46
N LEU A 501 -0.06 3.93 -19.52
CA LEU A 501 -0.47 2.57 -19.15
C LEU A 501 -0.99 1.83 -20.38
N GLN A 502 -0.23 0.83 -20.84
CA GLN A 502 -0.62 -0.10 -21.91
C GLN A 502 -1.69 -1.09 -21.43
N CYS A 503 -2.83 -0.59 -20.95
CA CYS A 503 -4.00 -1.38 -20.58
C CYS A 503 -5.18 -0.98 -21.48
N GLN A 504 -6.14 -1.89 -21.66
CA GLN A 504 -7.31 -1.59 -22.50
C GLN A 504 -8.38 -0.81 -21.73
N ALA A 505 -8.95 0.19 -22.39
CA ALA A 505 -10.13 0.92 -21.98
C ALA A 505 -11.40 0.03 -21.96
N ALA A 506 -12.28 0.24 -20.98
CA ALA A 506 -13.53 -0.51 -20.86
C ALA A 506 -14.48 -0.27 -22.06
N GLU A 507 -14.53 0.94 -22.58
CA GLU A 507 -15.36 1.31 -23.75
C GLU A 507 -14.91 0.57 -25.00
N VAL A 508 -13.61 0.62 -25.31
CA VAL A 508 -13.01 -0.12 -26.44
C VAL A 508 -13.22 -1.62 -26.31
N ALA A 509 -13.14 -2.15 -25.09
CA ALA A 509 -13.41 -3.58 -24.86
C ALA A 509 -14.88 -3.94 -25.10
N ALA A 510 -15.82 -3.08 -24.68
CA ALA A 510 -17.25 -3.29 -24.89
C ALA A 510 -17.62 -3.23 -26.38
N GLU A 511 -17.10 -2.26 -27.12
CA GLU A 511 -17.29 -2.15 -28.58
C GLU A 511 -16.76 -3.41 -29.28
N LEU A 512 -15.51 -3.81 -28.99
CA LEU A 512 -14.90 -5.01 -29.56
C LEU A 512 -15.73 -6.27 -29.26
N LEU A 513 -16.18 -6.43 -28.01
CA LEU A 513 -16.99 -7.59 -27.63
C LEU A 513 -18.34 -7.57 -28.36
N THR A 514 -18.95 -6.39 -28.55
CA THR A 514 -20.23 -6.23 -29.25
C THR A 514 -20.10 -6.59 -30.72
N GLU A 515 -18.99 -6.20 -31.35
CA GLU A 515 -18.69 -6.59 -32.73
C GLU A 515 -18.39 -8.09 -32.88
N CYS A 516 -17.67 -8.67 -31.93
CA CYS A 516 -17.27 -10.08 -31.98
C CYS A 516 -18.38 -11.06 -31.56
N LEU A 517 -19.36 -10.60 -30.76
CA LEU A 517 -20.42 -11.41 -30.15
C LEU A 517 -21.79 -10.74 -30.34
N PRO A 518 -22.23 -10.51 -31.60
CA PRO A 518 -23.46 -9.78 -31.89
C PRO A 518 -24.73 -10.48 -31.38
N GLU A 519 -24.66 -11.78 -31.08
CA GLU A 519 -25.74 -12.57 -30.51
C GLU A 519 -25.93 -12.39 -28.99
N LEU A 520 -25.00 -11.71 -28.31
CA LEU A 520 -25.01 -11.55 -26.85
C LEU A 520 -25.36 -10.11 -26.45
N ASN A 521 -26.05 -9.98 -25.31
CA ASN A 521 -26.28 -8.68 -24.69
C ASN A 521 -25.06 -8.27 -23.87
N ILE A 522 -24.36 -7.23 -24.31
CA ILE A 522 -23.16 -6.71 -23.63
C ILE A 522 -23.51 -5.40 -22.93
N GLY A 523 -23.41 -5.41 -21.60
CA GLY A 523 -23.57 -4.23 -20.77
C GLY A 523 -22.22 -3.63 -20.37
N LEU A 524 -22.11 -2.31 -20.41
CA LEU A 524 -20.94 -1.57 -19.92
C LEU A 524 -21.25 -0.90 -18.58
N VAL A 525 -20.36 -1.08 -17.61
CA VAL A 525 -20.42 -0.40 -16.31
C VAL A 525 -19.03 0.15 -15.97
N HIS A 526 -18.90 1.48 -15.81
CA HIS A 526 -17.66 2.11 -15.37
C HIS A 526 -17.89 3.25 -14.36
N GLY A 527 -16.83 3.67 -13.68
CA GLY A 527 -16.90 4.59 -12.53
C GLY A 527 -17.56 5.94 -12.80
N ARG A 528 -17.52 6.45 -14.05
CA ARG A 528 -18.05 7.77 -14.42
C ARG A 528 -19.56 7.79 -14.73
N MET A 529 -20.19 6.63 -14.94
CA MET A 529 -21.64 6.57 -15.19
C MET A 529 -22.45 7.02 -13.98
N LYS A 530 -23.65 7.58 -14.23
CA LYS A 530 -24.58 7.97 -13.16
C LYS A 530 -25.07 6.72 -12.41
N ALA A 531 -25.43 6.90 -11.14
CA ALA A 531 -25.87 5.78 -10.30
C ALA A 531 -27.10 5.05 -10.86
N GLU A 532 -28.08 5.79 -11.39
CA GLU A 532 -29.29 5.24 -12.00
C GLU A 532 -28.98 4.41 -13.26
N GLU A 533 -28.08 4.88 -14.12
CA GLU A 533 -27.64 4.16 -15.32
C GLU A 533 -26.91 2.87 -14.96
N LYS A 534 -26.00 2.91 -13.97
CA LYS A 534 -25.31 1.71 -13.45
C LYS A 534 -26.31 0.68 -12.92
N GLN A 535 -27.29 1.16 -12.15
CA GLN A 535 -28.31 0.30 -11.56
C GLN A 535 -29.15 -0.38 -12.64
N ALA A 536 -29.60 0.38 -13.65
CA ALA A 536 -30.38 -0.17 -14.76
C ALA A 536 -29.61 -1.26 -15.53
N VAL A 537 -28.32 -1.04 -15.83
CA VAL A 537 -27.49 -2.06 -16.50
C VAL A 537 -27.28 -3.29 -15.63
N MET A 538 -27.03 -3.12 -14.32
CA MET A 538 -26.88 -4.24 -13.39
C MET A 538 -28.18 -5.02 -13.19
N ASP A 539 -29.33 -4.36 -13.24
CA ASP A 539 -30.64 -5.00 -13.14
C ASP A 539 -31.04 -5.71 -14.43
N GLN A 540 -30.61 -5.22 -15.60
CA GLN A 540 -30.73 -5.96 -16.88
C GLN A 540 -29.81 -7.18 -16.93
N PHE A 541 -28.66 -7.13 -16.25
CA PHE A 541 -27.71 -8.23 -16.19
C PHE A 541 -28.16 -9.34 -15.24
N LYS A 542 -28.94 -9.05 -14.20
CA LYS A 542 -29.51 -10.07 -13.28
C LYS A 542 -30.67 -10.79 -13.93
#